data_AF-A0A1Y5JZU8-F1
#
_entry.id   AF-A0A1Y5JZU8-F1
#
_cell.length_a   1.000
_cell.length_b   1.000
_cell.length_c   1.000
_cell.angle_alpha   90.00
_cell.angle_beta   90.00
_cell.angle_gamma   90.00
#
_symmetry.space_group_name_H-M   'P 1'
#
loop_
_entity.id
_entity.type
_entity.pdbx_description
1 polymer ?
#
loop_
_entity_poly.entity_id
_entity_poly.type
_entity_poly.pdbx_seq_one_letter_code
_entity_poly.pdbx_strand_id
1 'polypeptide(L)'
;MSEKMRVSSFRHHDRIEFDVAGVQDAGRQLSRTFRRLRNRRNARRLVEAIRHCNHHEVNRLLSRDCRAVCFFKKPGFDCVKIACGFGRRNSVIVSFDICVRSLHDRCHRGCGCGGYGGGFGVF
;
A
#
# COMPACT_ATOMS: atom_id res chain seq x y z
N MET A 1 -40.62 31.76 25.00
CA MET A 1 -40.39 31.05 23.72
C MET A 1 -38.89 30.83 23.59
N SER A 2 -38.41 29.61 23.81
CA SER A 2 -36.97 29.27 23.69
C SER A 2 -36.70 28.75 22.30
N GLU A 3 -35.97 29.54 21.52
CA GLU A 3 -35.53 29.18 20.19
C GLU A 3 -34.28 28.28 20.27
N LYS A 4 -34.41 27.07 19.73
CA LYS A 4 -33.39 26.02 19.75
C LYS A 4 -32.20 26.43 18.88
N MET A 5 -31.05 26.61 19.51
CA MET A 5 -29.74 26.74 18.86
C MET A 5 -29.43 25.43 18.11
N ARG A 6 -29.45 25.46 16.77
CA ARG A 6 -29.07 24.31 15.93
C ARG A 6 -27.55 24.17 15.94
N VAL A 7 -27.10 23.14 16.63
CA VAL A 7 -25.72 22.67 16.66
C VAL A 7 -25.40 21.98 15.32
N SER A 8 -24.71 22.69 14.43
CA SER A 8 -24.28 22.16 13.12
C SER A 8 -22.76 21.92 13.02
N SER A 9 -22.00 22.05 14.11
CA SER A 9 -20.52 22.09 14.06
C SER A 9 -19.78 20.82 14.54
N PHE A 10 -20.47 19.86 15.17
CA PHE A 10 -19.78 18.75 15.86
C PHE A 10 -19.26 17.62 14.97
N ARG A 11 -19.62 17.56 13.68
CA ARG A 11 -19.23 16.42 12.82
C ARG A 11 -17.87 16.57 12.15
N HIS A 12 -17.33 17.79 12.08
CA HIS A 12 -16.12 18.04 11.31
C HIS A 12 -14.84 17.87 12.14
N HIS A 13 -14.87 18.25 13.41
CA HIS A 13 -13.75 18.11 14.34
C HIS A 13 -13.44 16.63 14.62
N ASP A 14 -14.48 15.83 14.90
CA ASP A 14 -14.36 14.39 15.14
C ASP A 14 -13.69 13.65 13.96
N ARG A 15 -14.05 13.99 12.72
CA ARG A 15 -13.45 13.38 11.52
C ARG A 15 -11.96 13.69 11.39
N ILE A 16 -11.57 14.94 11.63
CA ILE A 16 -10.16 15.37 11.58
C ILE A 16 -9.35 14.62 12.64
N GLU A 17 -9.88 14.49 13.86
CA GLU A 17 -9.21 13.73 14.92
C GLU A 17 -9.07 12.24 14.59
N PHE A 18 -10.09 11.63 13.98
CA PHE A 18 -10.00 10.24 13.50
C PHE A 18 -8.95 10.05 12.40
N ASP A 19 -8.80 11.02 11.50
CA ASP A 19 -7.81 10.95 10.43
C ASP A 19 -6.39 11.13 10.98
N VAL A 20 -6.18 12.06 11.91
CA VAL A 20 -4.88 12.24 12.60
C VAL A 20 -4.46 10.96 13.31
N ALA A 21 -5.37 10.36 14.10
CA ALA A 21 -5.11 9.08 14.75
C ALA A 21 -4.82 7.97 13.72
N GLY A 22 -5.56 7.93 12.62
CA GLY A 22 -5.34 6.99 11.52
C GLY A 22 -3.96 7.12 10.86
N VAL A 23 -3.47 8.35 10.67
CA VAL A 23 -2.13 8.61 10.11
C VAL A 23 -1.04 8.17 11.08
N GLN A 24 -1.20 8.45 12.38
CA GLN A 24 -0.25 8.00 13.40
C GLN A 24 -0.20 6.46 13.49
N ASP A 25 -1.35 5.81 13.41
CA ASP A 25 -1.46 4.36 13.33
C ASP A 25 -0.81 3.80 12.07
N ALA A 26 -1.00 4.45 10.92
CA ALA A 26 -0.34 4.08 9.67
C ALA A 26 1.18 4.07 9.83
N GLY A 27 1.76 5.15 10.38
CA GLY A 27 3.20 5.22 10.64
C GLY A 27 3.70 4.10 11.55
N ARG A 28 2.98 3.82 12.65
CA ARG A 28 3.32 2.75 13.60
C ARG A 28 3.28 1.36 12.94
N GLN A 29 2.24 1.08 12.17
CA GLN A 29 2.05 -0.22 11.53
C GLN A 29 3.00 -0.46 10.35
N LEU A 30 3.24 0.56 9.53
CA LEU A 30 4.25 0.51 8.47
C LEU A 30 5.64 0.27 9.08
N SER A 31 6.00 0.98 10.16
CA SER A 31 7.27 0.76 10.87
C SER A 31 7.45 -0.70 11.34
N ARG A 32 6.39 -1.33 11.85
CA ARG A 32 6.43 -2.76 12.24
C ARG A 32 6.62 -3.68 11.03
N THR A 33 5.93 -3.40 9.93
CA THR A 33 6.07 -4.14 8.67
C THR A 33 7.51 -4.06 8.16
N PHE A 34 8.08 -2.86 8.05
CA PHE A 34 9.47 -2.68 7.60
C PHE A 34 10.49 -3.28 8.57
N ARG A 35 10.22 -3.30 9.88
CA ARG A 35 11.07 -4.03 10.85
C ARG A 35 11.15 -5.52 10.54
N ARG A 36 10.06 -6.17 10.11
CA ARG A 36 10.11 -7.58 9.68
C ARG A 36 11.00 -7.79 8.47
N LEU A 37 11.01 -6.82 7.56
CA LEU A 37 11.85 -6.83 6.35
C LEU A 37 13.32 -6.53 6.62
N ARG A 38 13.68 -5.99 7.80
CA ARG A 38 15.10 -5.89 8.24
C ARG A 38 15.74 -7.28 8.42
N ASN A 39 14.95 -8.32 8.68
CA ASN A 39 15.46 -9.69 8.73
C ASN A 39 15.83 -10.16 7.31
N ARG A 40 17.10 -10.54 7.11
CA ARG A 40 17.66 -10.95 5.82
C ARG A 40 16.86 -12.08 5.14
N ARG A 41 16.34 -13.04 5.91
CA ARG A 41 15.54 -14.15 5.37
C ARG A 41 14.21 -13.66 4.79
N ASN A 42 13.55 -12.73 5.47
CA ASN A 42 12.29 -12.15 5.00
C ASN A 42 12.52 -11.24 3.80
N ALA A 43 13.57 -10.42 3.81
CA ALA A 43 13.95 -9.60 2.67
C ALA A 43 14.18 -10.46 1.42
N ARG A 44 14.96 -11.55 1.53
CA ARG A 44 15.21 -12.46 0.42
C ARG A 44 13.93 -13.08 -0.13
N ARG A 45 13.05 -13.57 0.75
CA ARG A 45 11.74 -14.11 0.36
C ARG A 45 10.88 -13.08 -0.36
N LEU A 46 10.90 -11.81 0.08
CA LEU A 46 10.18 -10.74 -0.60
C LEU A 46 10.74 -10.48 -2.01
N VAL A 47 12.07 -10.46 -2.18
CA VAL A 47 12.70 -10.28 -3.49
C VAL A 47 12.29 -11.42 -4.45
N GLU A 48 12.37 -12.67 -4.00
CA GLU A 48 11.96 -13.84 -4.78
C GLU A 48 10.46 -13.76 -5.13
N ALA A 49 9.62 -13.39 -4.16
CA ALA A 49 8.19 -13.23 -4.38
C ALA A 49 7.86 -12.15 -5.43
N ILE A 50 8.58 -11.03 -5.44
CA ILE A 50 8.39 -9.97 -6.43
C ILE A 50 8.80 -10.44 -7.83
N ARG A 51 9.96 -11.09 -7.95
CA ARG A 51 10.47 -11.62 -9.23
C ARG A 51 9.55 -12.68 -9.83
N HIS A 52 8.93 -13.50 -8.99
CA HIS A 52 8.01 -14.56 -9.40
C HIS A 52 6.53 -14.16 -9.32
N CYS A 53 6.23 -12.89 -9.05
CA CYS A 53 4.87 -12.36 -9.00
C CYS A 53 3.93 -13.15 -8.06
N ASN A 54 4.49 -13.58 -6.92
CA ASN A 54 3.81 -14.40 -5.93
C ASN A 54 3.06 -13.52 -4.91
N HIS A 55 1.79 -13.21 -5.22
CA HIS A 55 0.91 -12.43 -4.34
C HIS A 55 0.79 -13.02 -2.93
N HIS A 56 0.69 -14.35 -2.83
CA HIS A 56 0.49 -15.03 -1.55
C HIS A 56 1.69 -14.80 -0.63
N GLU A 57 2.90 -14.95 -1.15
CA GLU A 57 4.11 -14.76 -0.37
C GLU A 57 4.32 -13.30 0.03
N VAL A 58 4.04 -12.36 -0.87
CA VAL A 58 4.07 -10.93 -0.52
C VAL A 58 3.09 -10.63 0.60
N ASN A 59 1.83 -11.06 0.50
CA ASN A 59 0.81 -10.84 1.53
C ASN A 59 1.17 -11.51 2.86
N ARG A 60 1.80 -12.68 2.84
CA ARG A 60 2.26 -13.39 4.04
C ARG A 60 3.38 -12.65 4.77
N LEU A 61 4.25 -11.95 4.04
CA LEU A 61 5.37 -11.19 4.62
C LEU A 61 4.94 -9.83 5.16
N LEU A 62 3.86 -9.26 4.63
CA LEU A 62 3.30 -7.98 5.05
C LEU A 62 2.36 -8.14 6.26
N SER A 63 1.92 -7.01 6.81
CA SER A 63 0.89 -7.00 7.86
C SER A 63 -0.49 -7.32 7.27
N ARG A 64 -1.42 -7.80 8.11
CA ARG A 64 -2.79 -8.20 7.70
C ARG A 64 -3.55 -7.09 6.97
N ASP A 65 -3.23 -5.85 7.27
CA ASP A 65 -3.88 -4.66 6.73
C ASP A 65 -3.27 -4.18 5.40
N CYS A 66 -2.26 -4.88 4.90
CA CYS A 66 -1.58 -4.61 3.64
C CYS A 66 -1.83 -5.73 2.63
N ARG A 67 -2.00 -5.37 1.36
CA ARG A 67 -2.13 -6.33 0.25
C ARG A 67 -1.32 -5.93 -0.98
N ALA A 68 -0.76 -6.92 -1.65
CA ALA A 68 -0.24 -6.78 -3.01
C ALA A 68 -1.40 -6.59 -3.99
N VAL A 69 -1.42 -5.44 -4.66
CA VAL A 69 -2.45 -5.06 -5.64
C VAL A 69 -2.10 -5.63 -7.00
N CYS A 70 -0.91 -5.34 -7.50
CA CYS A 70 -0.44 -5.83 -8.80
C CYS A 70 1.08 -5.88 -8.86
N PHE A 71 1.60 -6.72 -9.75
CA PHE A 71 3.00 -6.72 -10.14
C PHE A 71 3.16 -6.00 -11.48
N PHE A 72 4.25 -5.27 -11.64
CA PHE A 72 4.56 -4.55 -12.86
C PHE A 72 6.07 -4.42 -13.05
N LYS A 73 6.52 -4.06 -14.25
CA LYS A 73 7.93 -3.90 -14.59
C LYS A 73 8.24 -2.42 -14.81
N LYS A 74 9.40 -1.97 -14.32
CA LYS A 74 10.08 -0.73 -14.72
C LYS A 74 11.39 -1.12 -15.43
N PRO A 75 11.99 -0.29 -16.30
CA PRO A 75 13.25 -0.63 -16.95
C PRO A 75 14.32 -1.04 -15.92
N GLY A 76 14.77 -2.30 -15.96
CA GLY A 76 15.74 -2.88 -15.01
C GLY A 76 15.18 -3.32 -13.64
N PHE A 77 13.87 -3.20 -13.39
CA PHE A 77 13.26 -3.49 -12.09
C PHE A 77 11.94 -4.28 -12.19
N ASP A 78 11.78 -5.18 -11.23
CA ASP A 78 10.53 -5.88 -10.94
C ASP A 78 9.87 -5.21 -9.74
N CYS A 79 8.62 -4.82 -9.88
CA CYS A 79 7.92 -4.03 -8.87
C CYS A 79 6.60 -4.68 -8.45
N VAL A 80 6.21 -4.41 -7.22
CA VAL A 80 4.87 -4.72 -6.70
C VAL A 80 4.26 -3.45 -6.10
N LYS A 81 3.00 -3.19 -6.42
CA LYS A 81 2.20 -2.14 -5.76
C LYS A 81 1.53 -2.73 -4.53
N ILE A 82 1.77 -2.13 -3.37
CA ILE A 82 1.16 -2.50 -2.11
C ILE A 82 0.16 -1.42 -1.72
N ALA A 83 -1.02 -1.83 -1.25
CA ALA A 83 -1.99 -0.94 -0.61
C ALA A 83 -2.26 -1.41 0.81
N CYS A 84 -2.26 -0.48 1.76
CA CYS A 84 -2.55 -0.73 3.16
C CYS A 84 -3.64 0.21 3.66
N GLY A 85 -4.56 -0.32 4.48
CA GLY A 85 -5.59 0.46 5.17
C GLY A 85 -5.28 0.63 6.65
N PHE A 86 -5.49 1.83 7.20
CA PHE A 86 -5.21 2.17 8.59
C PHE A 86 -6.31 3.03 9.20
N GLY A 87 -6.33 3.10 10.52
CA GLY A 87 -7.33 3.83 11.28
C GLY A 87 -8.70 3.13 11.31
N ARG A 88 -9.65 3.74 12.03
CA ARG A 88 -11.02 3.20 12.12
C ARG A 88 -11.68 3.20 10.75
N ARG A 89 -12.23 2.05 10.35
CA ARG A 89 -12.91 1.86 9.05
C ARG A 89 -12.02 2.18 7.84
N ASN A 90 -10.70 2.01 7.94
CA ASN A 90 -9.74 2.35 6.89
C ASN A 90 -9.81 3.84 6.49
N SER A 91 -9.91 4.74 7.48
CA SER A 91 -9.94 6.19 7.25
C SER A 91 -8.69 6.70 6.51
N VAL A 92 -7.58 5.97 6.60
CA VAL A 92 -6.33 6.28 5.89
C VAL A 92 -5.92 5.12 5.00
N ILE A 93 -5.67 5.40 3.72
CA ILE A 93 -5.11 4.44 2.77
C ILE A 93 -3.71 4.90 2.35
N VAL A 94 -2.73 4.03 2.48
CA VAL A 94 -1.37 4.27 1.97
C VAL A 94 -1.08 3.26 0.88
N SER A 95 -0.66 3.74 -0.29
CA SER A 95 -0.16 2.89 -1.36
C SER A 95 1.29 3.23 -1.67
N PHE A 96 2.12 2.21 -1.87
CA PHE A 96 3.52 2.37 -2.21
C PHE A 96 4.01 1.21 -3.07
N ASP A 97 5.08 1.45 -3.82
CA ASP A 97 5.70 0.45 -4.67
C ASP A 97 6.99 -0.06 -4.03
N ILE A 98 7.23 -1.37 -4.12
CA ILE A 98 8.54 -1.95 -3.83
C ILE A 98 9.11 -2.47 -5.14
N CYS A 99 10.28 -1.95 -5.53
CA CYS A 99 10.99 -2.35 -6.74
C CYS A 99 12.32 -3.01 -6.39
N VAL A 100 12.63 -4.12 -7.05
CA VAL A 100 13.90 -4.85 -6.92
C VAL A 100 14.55 -4.98 -8.29
N ARG A 101 15.88 -4.98 -8.34
CA ARG A 101 16.59 -5.14 -9.62
C ARG A 101 16.20 -6.48 -10.26
N SER A 102 15.78 -6.42 -11.52
CA SER A 102 15.44 -7.61 -12.30
C SER A 102 16.68 -8.48 -12.49
N LEU A 103 16.51 -9.80 -12.51
CA LEU A 103 17.56 -10.73 -12.97
C LEU A 103 17.57 -10.88 -14.49
N HIS A 104 16.50 -10.45 -15.14
CA HIS A 104 16.30 -10.57 -16.56
C HIS A 104 16.30 -9.17 -17.18
N ASP A 105 17.44 -8.74 -17.71
CA ASP A 105 17.50 -7.62 -18.66
C ASP A 105 16.86 -7.97 -20.02
N ARG A 106 16.45 -9.23 -20.24
CA ARG A 106 15.98 -9.71 -21.56
C ARG A 106 14.82 -10.73 -21.58
N CYS A 107 14.09 -10.97 -20.49
CA CYS A 107 12.94 -11.88 -20.55
C CYS A 107 11.62 -11.12 -20.48
N HIS A 108 11.12 -10.77 -21.66
CA HIS A 108 9.75 -10.35 -21.97
C HIS A 108 8.71 -11.47 -21.75
N ARG A 109 8.83 -12.28 -20.69
CA ARG A 109 7.72 -13.14 -20.26
C ARG A 109 7.07 -12.47 -19.07
N GLY A 110 6.14 -11.58 -19.40
CA GLY A 110 5.46 -10.70 -18.48
C GLY A 110 4.76 -11.46 -17.35
N CYS A 111 4.85 -10.91 -16.15
CA CYS A 111 3.83 -11.14 -15.15
C CYS A 111 2.59 -10.36 -15.60
N GLY A 112 1.55 -11.08 -15.99
CA GLY A 112 0.30 -10.49 -16.42
C GLY A 112 -0.33 -9.64 -15.32
N CYS A 113 -0.35 -8.34 -15.53
CA CYS A 113 -1.56 -7.55 -15.36
C CYS A 113 -1.78 -6.90 -16.72
N GLY A 114 -2.90 -7.22 -17.36
CA GLY A 114 -3.28 -6.67 -18.66
C GLY A 114 -3.14 -5.15 -18.67
N GLY A 115 -2.75 -4.62 -19.83
CA GLY A 115 -2.52 -3.20 -20.02
C GLY A 115 -3.75 -2.36 -19.68
N TYR A 116 -3.49 -1.25 -19.00
CA TYR A 116 -4.32 -0.06 -19.10
C TYR A 116 -3.50 0.94 -19.92
N GLY A 117 -3.57 0.79 -21.25
CA GLY A 117 -3.43 1.94 -22.13
C GLY A 117 -4.68 2.79 -21.96
N GLY A 118 -4.51 4.06 -21.64
CA GLY A 118 -5.63 5.00 -21.46
C GLY A 118 -5.17 6.21 -20.68
N GLY A 119 -4.75 7.25 -21.39
CA GLY A 119 -4.33 8.51 -20.80
C GLY A 119 -5.45 9.20 -20.02
N PHE A 120 -5.04 9.89 -18.97
CA PHE A 120 -5.65 11.12 -18.46
C PHE A 120 -4.43 12.00 -18.15
N GLY A 121 -4.19 13.12 -18.84
CA GLY A 121 -5.16 14.18 -19.06
C GLY A 121 -5.18 15.01 -17.78
N VAL A 122 -4.48 16.15 -17.83
CA VAL A 122 -4.66 17.33 -16.96
C VAL A 122 -6.08 17.40 -16.41
N PHE A 123 -6.23 17.50 -15.08
CA PHE A 123 -7.02 18.50 -14.33
C PHE A 123 -6.62 18.42 -12.84
#